data_AF-A0A0J9X9I3-F1
#
_entry.id   AF-A0A0J9X9I3-F1
#
_cell.length_a   1.000
_cell.length_b   1.000
_cell.length_c   1.000
_cell.angle_alpha   90.00
_cell.angle_beta   90.00
_cell.angle_gamma   90.00
#
_symmetry.space_group_name_H-M   'P 1'
#
loop_
_entity.id
_entity.type
_entity.pdbx_description
1 polymer ?
#
loop_
_entity_poly.entity_id
_entity_poly.type
_entity_poly.pdbx_seq_one_letter_code
_entity_poly.pdbx_strand_id
1 'polypeptide(L)'
;MSLANEPVPTLFGVPLKLVSLCTLMLQNSSLILVMHYSRIMPGYDADSRYFPSTAVLLNEIIKFLFCLFISVRQIGLRNTYTEVFSGDSWKLAIPACLYTIQNSLQYTAVSNLDAATFQVTYQLKILTTAFFSVTMLRRSLSRNQWISLVLLTTGIAMVQVTPEAFQDFITAASYYVTGQSATADSASEDTTPKGLHRLAIRAAEGEMNSQLGLVAVIIACLLSGLAGVYFEKVLKGSSASLWVRNVQLSFYSLFPAFFLGVWLKDGERIAEFGFFHGYNGVVWTAILLQAFGGIIVALCVKFADNIAKNFATSISILVSFVASVYFFDFVVTANFVVGASIVIFATYLYAKPDGGSGSGSADKPLLPRTMSPDDTDKRE
;
A
#
# COMPACT_ATOMS: atom_id res chain seq x y z
N MET A 1 -32.67 17.88 -21.28
CA MET A 1 -31.91 18.94 -20.59
C MET A 1 -30.57 18.32 -20.20
N SER A 2 -29.48 18.80 -20.81
CA SER A 2 -28.15 18.19 -20.82
C SER A 2 -27.47 18.24 -19.45
N LEU A 3 -26.96 17.10 -18.96
CA LEU A 3 -26.16 16.95 -17.73
C LEU A 3 -24.70 17.47 -17.88
N ALA A 4 -24.40 18.28 -18.90
CA ALA A 4 -23.02 18.63 -19.27
C ALA A 4 -22.43 19.87 -18.58
N ASN A 5 -23.08 20.45 -17.55
CA ASN A 5 -22.65 21.76 -17.01
C ASN A 5 -22.67 21.86 -15.48
N GLU A 6 -22.41 20.76 -14.76
CA GLU A 6 -21.98 20.91 -13.36
C GLU A 6 -20.55 21.48 -13.37
N PRO A 7 -20.30 22.66 -12.75
CA PRO A 7 -18.97 23.24 -12.71
C PRO A 7 -18.02 22.27 -11.99
N VAL A 8 -16.91 21.90 -12.64
CA VAL A 8 -15.87 21.08 -12.03
C VAL A 8 -15.44 21.77 -10.74
N PRO A 9 -15.56 21.12 -9.57
CA PRO A 9 -15.22 21.76 -8.30
C PRO A 9 -13.76 22.23 -8.37
N THR A 10 -13.52 23.48 -8.00
CA THR A 10 -12.18 24.11 -8.01
C THR A 10 -11.77 24.50 -6.60
N LEU A 11 -10.52 24.25 -6.22
CA LEU A 11 -9.91 24.78 -5.00
C LEU A 11 -8.92 25.88 -5.42
N PHE A 12 -9.13 27.12 -4.98
CA PHE A 12 -8.33 28.29 -5.38
C PHE A 12 -8.18 28.46 -6.91
N GLY A 13 -9.23 28.14 -7.68
CA GLY A 13 -9.22 28.22 -9.16
C GLY A 13 -8.56 27.04 -9.87
N VAL A 14 -7.99 26.07 -9.14
CA VAL A 14 -7.41 24.84 -9.71
C VAL A 14 -8.46 23.72 -9.67
N PRO A 15 -8.64 22.95 -10.76
CA PRO A 15 -9.55 21.80 -10.76
C PRO A 15 -9.21 20.80 -9.65
N LEU A 16 -10.21 20.40 -8.85
CA LEU A 16 -10.02 19.49 -7.72
C LEU A 16 -9.45 18.12 -8.15
N LYS A 17 -9.71 17.72 -9.41
CA LYS A 17 -9.08 16.57 -10.05
C LYS A 17 -7.55 16.70 -10.06
N LEU A 18 -6.99 17.82 -10.51
CA LEU A 18 -5.53 18.02 -10.52
C LEU A 18 -4.97 18.10 -9.09
N VAL A 19 -5.66 18.81 -8.19
CA VAL A 19 -5.25 18.94 -6.78
C VAL A 19 -5.19 17.57 -6.11
N SER A 20 -6.22 16.73 -6.26
CA SER A 20 -6.25 15.38 -5.69
C SER A 20 -5.15 14.48 -6.25
N LEU A 21 -4.85 14.58 -7.55
CA LEU A 21 -3.79 13.81 -8.19
C LEU A 21 -2.40 14.21 -7.73
N CYS A 22 -2.11 15.52 -7.69
CA CYS A 22 -0.85 16.02 -7.16
C CYS A 22 -0.68 15.64 -5.69
N THR A 23 -1.75 15.77 -4.90
CA THR A 23 -1.73 15.39 -3.48
C THR A 23 -1.45 13.90 -3.30
N LEU A 24 -2.11 13.03 -4.08
CA LEU A 24 -1.89 11.59 -4.01
C LEU A 24 -0.47 11.20 -4.43
N MET A 25 0.03 11.79 -5.52
CA MET A 25 1.39 11.55 -6.01
C MET A 25 2.43 11.92 -4.94
N LEU A 26 2.34 13.16 -4.41
CA LEU A 26 3.25 13.66 -3.38
C LEU A 26 3.13 12.83 -2.10
N GLN A 27 1.91 12.49 -1.68
CA GLN A 27 1.68 11.70 -0.48
C GLN A 27 2.27 10.28 -0.63
N ASN A 28 2.06 9.60 -1.76
CA ASN A 28 2.58 8.25 -1.98
C ASN A 28 4.11 8.23 -1.98
N SER A 29 4.76 9.16 -2.68
CA SER A 29 6.23 9.22 -2.70
C SER A 29 6.79 9.59 -1.35
N SER A 30 6.23 10.63 -0.71
CA SER A 30 6.69 11.08 0.61
C SER A 30 6.52 9.99 1.65
N LEU A 31 5.39 9.27 1.64
CA LEU A 31 5.14 8.18 2.58
C LEU A 31 6.23 7.11 2.49
N ILE A 32 6.55 6.63 1.28
CA ILE A 32 7.53 5.55 1.12
C ILE A 32 8.92 6.02 1.50
N LEU A 33 9.35 7.20 1.03
CA LEU A 33 10.67 7.73 1.33
C LEU A 33 10.86 8.04 2.82
N VAL A 34 9.89 8.69 3.46
CA VAL A 34 9.96 9.03 4.89
C VAL A 34 9.86 7.77 5.74
N MET A 35 9.01 6.81 5.36
CA MET A 35 8.91 5.52 6.06
C MET A 35 10.20 4.69 5.91
N HIS A 36 10.82 4.69 4.73
CA HIS A 36 12.12 4.04 4.54
C HIS A 36 13.18 4.70 5.41
N TYR A 37 13.33 6.02 5.30
CA TYR A 37 14.29 6.78 6.09
C TYR A 37 14.08 6.63 7.60
N SER A 38 12.84 6.63 8.10
CA SER A 38 12.56 6.41 9.52
C SER A 38 13.01 5.03 10.00
N ARG A 39 13.09 4.06 9.09
CA ARG A 39 13.55 2.70 9.39
C ARG A 39 15.04 2.51 9.22
N ILE A 40 15.75 3.35 8.47
CA ILE A 40 17.20 3.23 8.21
C ILE A 40 18.03 4.42 8.71
N MET A 41 17.45 5.32 9.51
CA MET A 41 18.09 6.57 9.93
C MET A 41 19.47 6.34 10.59
N PRO A 42 20.53 7.03 10.14
CA PRO A 42 21.86 6.90 10.72
C PRO A 42 21.89 7.47 12.14
N GLY A 43 22.71 6.87 13.02
CA GLY A 43 22.81 7.27 14.42
C GLY A 43 21.79 6.61 15.36
N TYR A 44 20.96 5.70 14.85
CA TYR A 44 20.09 4.84 15.65
C TYR A 44 20.45 3.36 15.45
N ASP A 45 21.01 2.76 16.51
CA ASP A 45 21.22 1.31 16.61
C ASP A 45 19.89 0.55 16.59
N ALA A 46 19.92 -0.74 16.26
CA ALA A 46 18.73 -1.59 16.15
C ALA A 46 17.82 -1.54 17.39
N ASP A 47 18.39 -1.37 18.58
CA ASP A 47 17.66 -1.29 19.85
C ASP A 47 17.16 0.11 20.19
N SER A 48 17.65 1.16 19.53
CA SER A 48 17.20 2.54 19.71
C SER A 48 16.07 2.95 18.75
N ARG A 49 15.75 2.09 17.76
CA ARG A 49 14.72 2.34 16.75
C ARG A 49 13.33 2.11 17.33
N TYR A 50 12.37 2.90 16.85
CA TYR A 50 10.97 2.73 17.23
C TYR A 50 10.41 1.37 16.80
N PHE A 51 9.40 0.90 17.55
CA PHE A 51 8.68 -0.33 17.24
C PHE A 51 7.65 -0.08 16.14
N PRO A 52 7.70 -0.79 14.99
CA PRO A 52 6.70 -0.63 13.94
C PRO A 52 5.26 -0.92 14.40
N SER A 53 5.07 -1.82 15.37
CA SER A 53 3.75 -2.14 15.90
C SER A 53 3.04 -0.94 16.55
N THR A 54 3.77 -0.12 17.30
CA THR A 54 3.22 1.08 17.95
C THR A 54 2.85 2.12 16.90
N ALA A 55 3.66 2.27 15.85
CA ALA A 55 3.36 3.16 14.73
C ALA A 55 2.11 2.72 13.95
N VAL A 56 1.95 1.41 13.69
CA VAL A 56 0.76 0.85 13.07
C VAL A 56 -0.48 1.15 13.91
N LEU A 57 -0.43 0.91 15.23
CA LEU A 57 -1.53 1.21 16.15
C LEU A 57 -1.89 2.70 16.15
N LEU A 58 -0.91 3.60 16.27
CA LEU A 58 -1.16 5.05 16.26
C LEU A 58 -1.78 5.52 14.95
N ASN A 59 -1.34 4.98 13.81
CA ASN A 59 -1.94 5.24 12.50
C ASN A 59 -3.42 4.82 12.47
N GLU A 60 -3.78 3.67 13.02
CA GLU A 60 -5.19 3.26 13.12
C GLU A 60 -6.00 4.15 14.07
N ILE A 61 -5.44 4.58 15.20
CA ILE A 61 -6.08 5.52 16.13
C ILE A 61 -6.36 6.85 15.44
N ILE A 62 -5.38 7.43 14.74
CA ILE A 62 -5.54 8.72 14.05
C ILE A 62 -6.61 8.61 12.96
N LYS A 63 -6.59 7.54 12.16
CA LYS A 63 -7.62 7.29 11.13
C LYS A 63 -9.01 7.14 11.75
N PHE A 64 -9.13 6.39 12.84
CA PHE A 64 -10.38 6.21 13.57
C PHE A 64 -10.92 7.55 14.06
N LEU A 65 -10.11 8.36 14.76
CA LEU A 65 -10.52 9.66 15.27
C LEU A 65 -10.94 10.62 14.16
N PHE A 66 -10.19 10.65 13.05
CA PHE A 66 -10.52 11.51 11.92
C PHE A 66 -11.84 11.08 11.25
N CYS A 67 -12.00 9.79 10.97
CA CYS A 67 -13.23 9.29 10.34
C CYS A 67 -14.44 9.45 11.27
N LEU A 68 -14.25 9.28 12.57
CA LEU A 68 -15.28 9.46 13.58
C LEU A 68 -15.72 10.93 13.62
N PHE A 69 -14.76 11.87 13.63
CA PHE A 69 -15.05 13.30 13.59
C PHE A 69 -15.88 13.67 12.35
N ILE A 70 -15.47 13.23 11.17
CA ILE A 70 -16.21 13.52 9.92
C ILE A 70 -17.61 12.88 9.93
N SER A 71 -17.73 11.64 10.42
CA SER A 71 -19.03 10.95 10.50
C SER A 71 -19.99 11.66 11.46
N VAL A 72 -19.53 12.03 12.65
CA VAL A 72 -20.33 12.77 13.64
C VAL A 72 -20.79 14.12 13.09
N ARG A 73 -19.94 14.81 12.31
CA ARG A 73 -20.33 16.07 11.66
C ARG A 73 -21.35 15.89 10.54
N GLN A 74 -21.36 14.75 9.84
CA GLN A 74 -22.29 14.53 8.72
C GLN A 74 -23.67 14.05 9.16
N ILE A 75 -23.73 13.12 10.12
CA ILE A 75 -24.99 12.45 10.49
C ILE A 75 -25.35 12.60 11.97
N GLY A 76 -24.49 13.24 12.78
CA GLY A 76 -24.71 13.41 14.23
C GLY A 76 -24.25 12.20 15.05
N LEU A 77 -23.87 12.44 16.32
CA LEU A 77 -23.27 11.43 17.20
C LEU A 77 -24.14 10.18 17.38
N ARG A 78 -25.45 10.36 17.63
CA ARG A 78 -26.37 9.24 17.86
C ARG A 78 -26.48 8.34 16.63
N ASN A 79 -26.61 8.93 15.45
CA ASN A 79 -26.74 8.16 14.20
C ASN A 79 -25.42 7.50 13.82
N THR A 80 -24.27 8.17 14.05
CA THR A 80 -22.95 7.55 13.89
C THR A 80 -22.82 6.32 14.78
N TYR A 81 -23.22 6.40 16.05
CA TYR A 81 -23.16 5.25 16.96
C TYR A 81 -24.01 4.08 16.46
N THR A 82 -25.27 4.32 16.07
CA THR A 82 -26.16 3.26 15.59
C THR A 82 -25.68 2.62 14.29
N GLU A 83 -25.15 3.43 13.37
CA GLU A 83 -24.62 2.95 12.08
C GLU A 83 -23.32 2.17 12.26
N VAL A 84 -22.40 2.67 13.10
CA VAL A 84 -21.12 2.02 13.38
C VAL A 84 -21.33 0.64 14.00
N PHE A 85 -22.27 0.50 14.94
CA PHE A 85 -22.57 -0.78 15.59
C PHE A 85 -23.78 -1.51 14.98
N SER A 86 -24.10 -1.22 13.71
CA SER A 86 -25.10 -1.99 12.96
C SER A 86 -24.68 -3.46 12.81
N GLY A 87 -25.67 -4.36 12.65
CA GLY A 87 -25.46 -5.82 12.70
C GLY A 87 -24.47 -6.39 11.68
N ASP A 88 -24.17 -5.66 10.60
CA ASP A 88 -23.20 -6.07 9.57
C ASP A 88 -21.78 -5.54 9.78
N SER A 89 -21.56 -4.72 10.82
CA SER A 89 -20.26 -4.07 11.09
C SER A 89 -19.13 -5.08 11.32
N TRP A 90 -19.40 -6.19 12.01
CA TRP A 90 -18.40 -7.21 12.34
C TRP A 90 -17.73 -7.85 11.11
N LYS A 91 -18.40 -7.83 9.94
CA LYS A 91 -17.81 -8.33 8.68
C LYS A 91 -16.54 -7.55 8.32
N LEU A 92 -16.40 -6.31 8.79
CA LEU A 92 -15.21 -5.49 8.60
C LEU A 92 -14.03 -5.87 9.51
N ALA A 93 -14.22 -6.74 10.50
CA ALA A 93 -13.13 -7.25 11.32
C ALA A 93 -12.12 -8.09 10.51
N ILE A 94 -12.59 -8.83 9.51
CA ILE A 94 -11.73 -9.63 8.61
C ILE A 94 -10.78 -8.73 7.82
N PRO A 95 -11.25 -7.76 6.99
CA PRO A 95 -10.35 -6.88 6.26
C PRO A 95 -9.52 -6.02 7.21
N ALA A 96 -10.04 -5.61 8.37
CA ALA A 96 -9.28 -4.88 9.38
C ALA A 96 -8.03 -5.64 9.86
N CYS A 97 -8.18 -6.93 10.19
CA CYS A 97 -7.07 -7.79 10.60
C CYS A 97 -6.04 -7.96 9.47
N LEU A 98 -6.52 -8.26 8.26
CA LEU A 98 -5.64 -8.40 7.09
C LEU A 98 -4.86 -7.12 6.79
N TYR A 99 -5.50 -5.95 6.87
CA TYR A 99 -4.83 -4.65 6.69
C TYR A 99 -3.81 -4.37 7.78
N THR A 100 -4.08 -4.71 9.04
CA THR A 100 -3.12 -4.53 10.12
C THR A 100 -1.88 -5.39 9.93
N ILE A 101 -2.04 -6.66 9.54
CA ILE A 101 -0.92 -7.56 9.25
C ILE A 101 -0.17 -7.05 8.02
N GLN A 102 -0.88 -6.65 6.96
CA GLN A 102 -0.28 -6.03 5.78
C GLN A 102 0.56 -4.81 6.14
N ASN A 103 0.02 -3.86 6.92
CA ASN A 103 0.72 -2.64 7.32
C ASN A 103 1.99 -2.98 8.12
N SER A 104 1.93 -3.98 8.99
CA SER A 104 3.09 -4.46 9.73
C SER A 104 4.17 -5.06 8.82
N LEU A 105 3.78 -5.89 7.86
CA LEU A 105 4.69 -6.46 6.87
C LEU A 105 5.26 -5.41 5.92
N GLN A 106 4.53 -4.34 5.64
CA GLN A 106 5.03 -3.20 4.88
C GLN A 106 6.19 -2.52 5.60
N TYR A 107 6.10 -2.31 6.93
CA TYR A 107 7.25 -1.81 7.70
C TYR A 107 8.43 -2.79 7.69
N THR A 108 8.17 -4.10 7.75
CA THR A 108 9.24 -5.10 7.61
C THR A 108 9.90 -4.99 6.24
N ALA A 109 9.12 -4.92 5.17
CA ALA A 109 9.62 -4.84 3.81
C ALA A 109 10.45 -3.57 3.56
N VAL A 110 9.95 -2.40 3.95
CA VAL A 110 10.65 -1.12 3.76
C VAL A 110 11.89 -0.98 4.65
N SER A 111 12.00 -1.77 5.73
CA SER A 111 13.21 -1.83 6.55
C SER A 111 14.30 -2.71 5.94
N ASN A 112 13.95 -3.55 4.95
CA ASN A 112 14.82 -4.61 4.40
C ASN A 112 15.01 -4.51 2.88
N LEU A 113 14.30 -3.61 2.21
CA LEU A 113 14.46 -3.27 0.80
C LEU A 113 14.70 -1.78 0.69
N ASP A 114 15.51 -1.38 -0.30
CA ASP A 114 15.61 0.02 -0.65
C ASP A 114 14.25 0.57 -1.12
N ALA A 115 14.04 1.87 -0.95
CA ALA A 115 12.76 2.50 -1.24
C ALA A 115 12.30 2.32 -2.69
N ALA A 116 13.22 2.33 -3.66
CA ALA A 116 12.91 2.23 -5.08
C ALA A 116 12.44 0.81 -5.46
N THR A 117 13.19 -0.21 -5.03
CA THR A 117 12.85 -1.62 -5.20
C THR A 117 11.56 -1.96 -4.47
N PHE A 118 11.40 -1.51 -3.22
CA PHE A 118 10.15 -1.69 -2.48
C PHE A 118 8.97 -1.12 -3.26
N GLN A 119 9.09 0.11 -3.76
CA GLN A 119 7.98 0.80 -4.43
C GLN A 119 7.56 0.14 -5.75
N VAL A 120 8.52 -0.29 -6.57
CA VAL A 120 8.21 -1.03 -7.81
C VAL A 120 7.58 -2.39 -7.48
N THR A 121 8.12 -3.10 -6.49
CA THR A 121 7.66 -4.44 -6.11
C THR A 121 6.29 -4.42 -5.46
N TYR A 122 5.96 -3.37 -4.70
CA TYR A 122 4.66 -3.19 -4.06
C TYR A 122 3.51 -3.08 -5.09
N GLN A 123 3.83 -2.78 -6.35
CA GLN A 123 2.85 -2.82 -7.45
C GLN A 123 2.31 -4.23 -7.73
N LEU A 124 2.96 -5.29 -7.21
CA LEU A 124 2.43 -6.67 -7.23
C LEU A 124 1.02 -6.75 -6.65
N LYS A 125 0.63 -5.83 -5.77
CA LYS A 125 -0.74 -5.65 -5.29
C LYS A 125 -1.78 -5.61 -6.41
N ILE A 126 -1.46 -5.06 -7.59
CA ILE A 126 -2.39 -5.01 -8.72
C ILE A 126 -2.75 -6.44 -9.15
N LEU A 127 -1.75 -7.32 -9.24
CA LEU A 127 -1.95 -8.73 -9.61
C LEU A 127 -2.80 -9.46 -8.58
N THR A 128 -2.48 -9.31 -7.29
CA THR A 128 -3.22 -10.00 -6.22
C THR A 128 -4.67 -9.49 -6.12
N THR A 129 -4.87 -8.18 -6.26
CA THR A 129 -6.20 -7.56 -6.31
C THR A 129 -6.99 -8.09 -7.49
N ALA A 130 -6.39 -8.17 -8.70
CA ALA A 130 -7.06 -8.70 -9.88
C ALA A 130 -7.50 -10.16 -9.69
N PHE A 131 -6.60 -11.00 -9.16
CA PHE A 131 -6.89 -12.40 -8.83
C PHE A 131 -8.08 -12.54 -7.87
N PHE A 132 -8.07 -11.79 -6.76
CA PHE A 132 -9.19 -11.82 -5.81
C PHE A 132 -10.47 -11.19 -6.38
N SER A 133 -10.36 -10.18 -7.24
CA SER A 133 -11.53 -9.56 -7.89
C SER A 133 -12.25 -10.54 -8.82
N VAL A 134 -11.52 -11.35 -9.58
CA VAL A 134 -12.10 -12.40 -10.42
C VAL A 134 -12.72 -13.51 -9.56
N THR A 135 -12.03 -13.98 -8.53
CA THR A 135 -12.49 -15.13 -7.73
C THR A 135 -13.63 -14.78 -6.76
N MET A 136 -13.57 -13.62 -6.07
CA MET A 136 -14.52 -13.24 -5.02
C MET A 136 -15.68 -12.37 -5.49
N LEU A 137 -15.44 -11.49 -6.47
CA LEU A 137 -16.46 -10.59 -7.04
C LEU A 137 -16.96 -11.07 -8.40
N ARG A 138 -16.40 -12.16 -8.95
CA ARG A 138 -16.76 -12.72 -10.28
C ARG A 138 -16.68 -11.68 -11.41
N ARG A 139 -15.73 -10.76 -11.32
CA ARG A 139 -15.45 -9.81 -12.41
C ARG A 139 -14.74 -10.52 -13.56
N SER A 140 -15.05 -10.12 -14.78
CA SER A 140 -14.26 -10.46 -15.97
C SER A 140 -13.16 -9.43 -16.17
N LEU A 141 -11.97 -9.90 -16.54
CA LEU A 141 -10.84 -9.05 -16.93
C LEU A 141 -10.72 -9.01 -18.45
N SER A 142 -10.36 -7.86 -18.98
CA SER A 142 -10.17 -7.69 -20.41
C SER A 142 -8.85 -8.25 -20.91
N ARG A 143 -8.72 -8.39 -22.23
CA ARG A 143 -7.47 -8.86 -22.84
C ARG A 143 -6.29 -7.94 -22.49
N ASN A 144 -6.53 -6.63 -22.46
CA ASN A 144 -5.51 -5.64 -22.10
C ASN A 144 -5.11 -5.76 -20.62
N GLN A 145 -6.09 -6.01 -19.74
CA GLN A 145 -5.81 -6.25 -18.33
C GLN A 145 -4.99 -7.51 -18.13
N TRP A 146 -5.31 -8.63 -18.80
CA TRP A 146 -4.49 -9.83 -18.73
C TRP A 146 -3.06 -9.61 -19.23
N ILE A 147 -2.88 -8.93 -20.37
CA ILE A 147 -1.56 -8.57 -20.89
C ILE A 147 -0.79 -7.72 -19.87
N SER A 148 -1.46 -6.74 -19.26
CA SER A 148 -0.82 -5.88 -18.26
C SER A 148 -0.39 -6.65 -17.00
N LEU A 149 -1.11 -7.69 -16.57
CA LEU A 149 -0.71 -8.51 -15.43
C LEU A 149 0.56 -9.32 -15.73
N VAL A 150 0.68 -9.86 -16.95
CA VAL A 150 1.91 -10.54 -17.39
C VAL A 150 3.08 -9.56 -17.42
N LEU A 151 2.90 -8.40 -18.06
CA LEU A 151 3.93 -7.35 -18.11
C LEU A 151 4.36 -6.89 -16.71
N LEU A 152 3.40 -6.69 -15.81
CA LEU A 152 3.67 -6.31 -14.42
C LEU A 152 4.55 -7.36 -13.73
N THR A 153 4.25 -8.64 -13.93
CA THR A 153 5.01 -9.75 -13.34
C THR A 153 6.43 -9.78 -13.89
N THR A 154 6.59 -9.65 -15.20
CA THR A 154 7.90 -9.59 -15.87
C THR A 154 8.72 -8.39 -15.40
N GLY A 155 8.11 -7.21 -15.30
CA GLY A 155 8.79 -5.99 -14.85
C GLY A 155 9.27 -6.09 -13.40
N ILE A 156 8.44 -6.62 -12.50
CA ILE A 156 8.83 -6.85 -11.09
C ILE A 156 9.93 -7.91 -11.00
N ALA A 157 9.81 -9.02 -11.73
CA ALA A 157 10.86 -10.04 -11.76
C ALA A 157 12.20 -9.47 -12.23
N MET A 158 12.19 -8.62 -13.26
CA MET A 158 13.41 -7.98 -13.76
C MET A 158 14.04 -7.02 -12.75
N VAL A 159 13.23 -6.28 -12.00
CA VAL A 159 13.74 -5.41 -10.91
C VAL A 159 14.36 -6.22 -9.77
N GLN A 160 13.84 -7.42 -9.50
CA GLN A 160 14.28 -8.26 -8.38
C GLN A 160 15.44 -9.21 -8.72
N VAL A 161 15.65 -9.56 -9.99
CA VAL A 161 16.74 -10.44 -10.39
C VAL A 161 18.04 -9.64 -10.49
N THR A 162 18.90 -9.77 -9.48
CA THR A 162 20.29 -9.33 -9.58
C THR A 162 21.08 -10.29 -10.48
N PRO A 163 22.08 -9.80 -11.23
CA PRO A 163 22.97 -10.66 -12.01
C PRO A 163 23.64 -11.75 -11.15
N GLU A 164 23.97 -11.40 -9.90
CA GLU A 164 24.54 -12.31 -8.90
C GLU A 164 23.56 -13.43 -8.52
N ALA A 165 22.29 -13.11 -8.20
CA ALA A 165 21.28 -14.12 -7.87
C ALA A 165 20.95 -15.04 -9.05
N PHE A 166 20.97 -14.50 -10.27
CA PHE A 166 20.81 -15.32 -11.48
C PHE A 166 22.00 -16.25 -11.69
N GLN A 167 23.22 -15.76 -11.48
CA GLN A 167 24.44 -16.55 -11.58
C GLN A 167 24.50 -17.64 -10.50
N ASP A 168 24.09 -17.33 -9.27
CA ASP A 168 23.97 -18.30 -8.17
C ASP A 168 22.90 -19.35 -8.45
N PHE A 169 21.76 -18.96 -9.00
CA PHE A 169 20.72 -19.89 -9.44
C PHE A 169 21.21 -20.82 -10.56
N ILE A 170 21.89 -20.27 -11.59
CA ILE A 170 22.49 -21.05 -12.67
C ILE A 170 23.54 -22.02 -12.09
N THR A 171 24.39 -21.56 -11.18
CA THR A 171 25.43 -22.36 -10.54
C THR A 171 24.82 -23.48 -9.69
N ALA A 172 23.77 -23.19 -8.92
CA ALA A 172 23.04 -24.17 -8.12
C ALA A 172 22.28 -25.17 -9.01
N ALA A 173 21.60 -24.71 -10.07
CA ALA A 173 20.92 -25.56 -11.02
C ALA A 173 21.90 -26.47 -11.77
N SER A 174 23.05 -25.93 -12.21
CA SER A 174 24.15 -26.72 -12.77
C SER A 174 24.68 -27.72 -11.75
N TYR A 175 24.83 -27.37 -10.47
CA TYR A 175 25.23 -28.32 -9.43
C TYR A 175 24.27 -29.52 -9.33
N TYR A 176 22.95 -29.28 -9.32
CA TYR A 176 21.95 -30.36 -9.28
C TYR A 176 21.90 -31.21 -10.57
N VAL A 177 22.25 -30.62 -11.72
CA VAL A 177 22.17 -31.31 -13.02
C VAL A 177 23.46 -32.07 -13.37
N THR A 178 24.63 -31.50 -13.09
CA THR A 178 25.93 -32.11 -13.44
C THR A 178 26.66 -32.76 -12.27
N GLY A 179 26.21 -32.57 -11.03
CA GLY A 179 26.79 -33.21 -9.84
C GLY A 179 28.25 -32.84 -9.55
N GLN A 180 28.78 -31.79 -10.19
CA GLN A 180 30.18 -31.40 -10.14
C GLN A 180 30.31 -30.08 -9.39
N SER A 181 31.07 -30.08 -8.29
CA SER A 181 31.38 -28.89 -7.50
C SER A 181 32.13 -27.88 -8.36
N ALA A 182 31.53 -26.71 -8.61
CA ALA A 182 32.32 -25.54 -8.98
C ALA A 182 33.26 -25.25 -7.81
N THR A 183 34.55 -25.33 -8.04
CA THR A 183 35.57 -24.92 -7.07
C THR A 183 35.26 -23.51 -6.63
N ALA A 184 34.93 -23.36 -5.35
CA ALA A 184 34.82 -22.08 -4.68
C ALA A 184 36.22 -21.47 -4.58
N ASP A 185 36.70 -20.91 -5.69
CA ASP A 185 37.91 -20.09 -5.69
C ASP A 185 37.55 -18.67 -5.28
N SER A 186 38.14 -18.26 -4.15
CA SER A 186 38.37 -16.89 -3.71
C SER A 186 37.17 -16.04 -3.26
N ALA A 187 36.73 -16.25 -2.01
CA ALA A 187 36.41 -15.13 -1.13
C ALA A 187 37.67 -14.81 -0.30
N SER A 188 38.63 -14.13 -0.91
CA SER A 188 39.67 -13.46 -0.13
C SER A 188 39.00 -12.35 0.67
N GLU A 189 38.85 -12.57 1.96
CA GLU A 189 38.41 -11.57 2.92
C GLU A 189 39.37 -10.36 2.82
N ASP A 190 38.89 -9.25 2.26
CA ASP A 190 39.68 -8.04 2.05
C ASP A 190 40.00 -7.40 3.42
N THR A 191 41.13 -7.84 3.99
CA THR A 191 41.66 -7.42 5.29
C THR A 191 42.35 -6.06 5.25
N THR A 192 42.26 -5.32 4.13
CA THR A 192 42.77 -3.94 4.08
C THR A 192 42.02 -3.05 5.07
N PRO A 193 42.66 -1.99 5.63
CA PRO A 193 41.98 -1.05 6.53
C PRO A 193 40.71 -0.43 5.93
N LYS A 194 40.64 -0.32 4.59
CA LYS A 194 39.45 0.14 3.86
C LYS A 194 38.40 -0.96 3.71
N GLY A 195 38.79 -2.21 3.50
CA GLY A 195 37.89 -3.37 3.50
C GLY A 195 37.29 -3.63 4.88
N LEU A 196 38.11 -3.57 5.93
CA LEU A 196 37.68 -3.67 7.32
C LEU A 196 36.79 -2.49 7.73
N HIS A 197 37.08 -1.27 7.27
CA HIS A 197 36.20 -0.12 7.50
C HIS A 197 34.86 -0.26 6.76
N ARG A 198 34.85 -0.78 5.53
CA ARG A 198 33.61 -1.09 4.78
C ARG A 198 32.81 -2.22 5.43
N LEU A 199 33.48 -3.24 5.96
CA LEU A 199 32.86 -4.32 6.72
C LEU A 199 32.30 -3.80 8.05
N ALA A 200 33.00 -2.92 8.75
CA ALA A 200 32.51 -2.27 9.96
C ALA A 200 31.33 -1.33 9.68
N ILE A 201 31.33 -0.62 8.55
CA ILE A 201 30.17 0.18 8.11
C ILE A 201 28.99 -0.74 7.77
N ARG A 202 29.19 -1.82 7.01
CA ARG A 202 28.14 -2.82 6.73
C ARG A 202 27.62 -3.53 7.97
N ALA A 203 28.49 -3.79 8.95
CA ALA A 203 28.09 -4.38 10.23
C ALA A 203 27.35 -3.37 11.13
N ALA A 204 27.64 -2.06 11.00
CA ALA A 204 26.94 -0.99 11.70
C ALA A 204 25.61 -0.60 11.02
N GLU A 205 25.54 -0.70 9.69
CA GLU A 205 24.33 -0.61 8.89
C GLU A 205 23.59 -1.95 8.96
N GLY A 206 22.85 -2.19 10.05
CA GLY A 206 22.13 -3.46 10.28
C GLY A 206 21.62 -4.09 8.97
N GLU A 207 22.25 -5.20 8.57
CA GLU A 207 22.20 -5.71 7.20
C GLU A 207 20.75 -5.88 6.74
N MET A 208 20.37 -5.12 5.71
CA MET A 208 19.05 -5.22 5.10
C MET A 208 18.89 -6.61 4.47
N ASN A 209 18.06 -7.45 5.10
CA ASN A 209 17.81 -8.79 4.60
C ASN A 209 16.81 -8.74 3.44
N SER A 210 17.35 -8.60 2.23
CA SER A 210 16.55 -8.46 1.01
C SER A 210 15.55 -9.61 0.81
N GLN A 211 15.87 -10.84 1.22
CA GLN A 211 14.95 -11.98 1.14
C GLN A 211 13.76 -11.83 2.09
N LEU A 212 14.02 -11.44 3.35
CA LEU A 212 12.97 -11.15 4.33
C LEU A 212 12.08 -10.00 3.82
N GLY A 213 12.68 -8.97 3.23
CA GLY A 213 11.97 -7.85 2.64
C GLY A 213 11.07 -8.26 1.46
N LEU A 214 11.59 -9.11 0.56
CA LEU A 214 10.86 -9.63 -0.59
C LEU A 214 9.68 -10.53 -0.18
N VAL A 215 9.90 -11.45 0.77
CA VAL A 215 8.84 -12.30 1.30
C VAL A 215 7.76 -11.45 1.99
N ALA A 216 8.17 -10.47 2.80
CA ALA A 216 7.25 -9.57 3.48
C ALA A 216 6.40 -8.76 2.48
N VAL A 217 6.99 -8.23 1.40
CA VAL A 217 6.24 -7.44 0.41
C VAL A 217 5.27 -8.29 -0.40
N ILE A 218 5.64 -9.53 -0.76
CA ILE A 218 4.75 -10.46 -1.47
C ILE A 218 3.54 -10.80 -0.60
N ILE A 219 3.76 -11.19 0.66
CA ILE A 219 2.67 -11.50 1.60
C ILE A 219 1.81 -10.25 1.85
N ALA A 220 2.43 -9.08 2.04
CA ALA A 220 1.69 -7.82 2.19
C ALA A 220 0.80 -7.55 0.96
N CYS A 221 1.32 -7.73 -0.26
CA CYS A 221 0.53 -7.55 -1.48
C CYS A 221 -0.64 -8.52 -1.58
N LEU A 222 -0.45 -9.80 -1.21
CA LEU A 222 -1.51 -10.80 -1.17
C LEU A 222 -2.62 -10.40 -0.19
N LEU A 223 -2.24 -10.05 1.04
CA LEU A 223 -3.18 -9.60 2.07
C LEU A 223 -3.89 -8.30 1.64
N SER A 224 -3.20 -7.38 0.97
CA SER A 224 -3.80 -6.14 0.46
C SER A 224 -4.86 -6.38 -0.60
N GLY A 225 -4.59 -7.29 -1.54
CA GLY A 225 -5.54 -7.66 -2.57
C GLY A 225 -6.78 -8.32 -1.97
N LEU A 226 -6.58 -9.27 -1.06
CA LEU A 226 -7.67 -9.97 -0.36
C LEU A 226 -8.52 -9.00 0.48
N ALA A 227 -7.89 -8.20 1.33
CA ALA A 227 -8.56 -7.23 2.20
C ALA A 227 -9.33 -6.18 1.39
N GLY A 228 -8.72 -5.65 0.32
CA GLY A 228 -9.33 -4.67 -0.57
C GLY A 228 -10.57 -5.18 -1.26
N VAL A 229 -10.49 -6.37 -1.86
CA VAL A 229 -11.64 -6.98 -2.55
C VAL A 229 -12.73 -7.41 -1.58
N TYR A 230 -12.36 -7.93 -0.41
CA TYR A 230 -13.32 -8.23 0.66
C TYR A 230 -14.05 -6.97 1.14
N PHE A 231 -13.30 -5.89 1.41
CA PHE A 231 -13.87 -4.60 1.81
C PHE A 231 -14.83 -4.06 0.74
N GLU A 232 -14.45 -4.12 -0.54
CA GLU A 232 -15.33 -3.73 -1.65
C GLU A 232 -16.63 -4.57 -1.67
N LYS A 233 -16.53 -5.88 -1.43
CA LYS A 233 -17.69 -6.77 -1.34
C LYS A 233 -18.65 -6.36 -0.22
N VAL A 234 -18.12 -6.00 0.95
CA VAL A 234 -18.91 -5.55 2.10
C VAL A 234 -19.53 -4.18 1.84
N LEU A 235 -18.79 -3.25 1.22
CA LEU A 235 -19.30 -1.93 0.86
C LEU A 235 -20.49 -2.00 -0.09
N LYS A 236 -20.41 -2.83 -1.14
CA LYS A 236 -21.50 -2.97 -2.12
C LYS A 236 -22.78 -3.59 -1.56
N GLY A 237 -22.68 -4.28 -0.43
CA GLY A 237 -23.82 -4.89 0.24
C GLY A 237 -24.58 -3.97 1.19
N SER A 238 -24.21 -2.69 1.32
CA SER A 238 -24.76 -1.80 2.34
C SER A 238 -25.05 -0.37 1.85
N SER A 239 -26.03 0.28 2.48
CA SER A 239 -26.37 1.70 2.34
C SER A 239 -25.52 2.66 3.20
N ALA A 240 -24.66 2.14 4.09
CA ALA A 240 -23.89 2.98 5.01
C ALA A 240 -22.85 3.84 4.26
N SER A 241 -22.61 5.06 4.77
CA SER A 241 -21.65 5.98 4.15
C SER A 241 -20.22 5.45 4.21
N LEU A 242 -19.39 5.89 3.25
CA LEU A 242 -17.96 5.54 3.21
C LEU A 242 -17.25 5.92 4.52
N TRP A 243 -17.63 7.04 5.15
CA TRP A 243 -17.06 7.49 6.41
C TRP A 243 -17.41 6.57 7.57
N VAL A 244 -18.68 6.15 7.70
CA VAL A 244 -19.11 5.15 8.70
C VAL A 244 -18.34 3.84 8.52
N ARG A 245 -18.21 3.39 7.27
CA ARG A 245 -17.48 2.15 6.95
C ARG A 245 -15.99 2.24 7.30
N ASN A 246 -15.37 3.41 7.10
CA ASN A 246 -14.00 3.66 7.55
C ASN A 246 -13.87 3.78 9.07
N VAL A 247 -14.88 4.30 9.78
CA VAL A 247 -14.91 4.26 11.26
C VAL A 247 -14.94 2.82 11.74
N GLN A 248 -15.85 2.00 11.21
CA GLN A 248 -15.96 0.58 11.55
C GLN A 248 -14.65 -0.16 11.25
N LEU A 249 -14.09 0.01 10.05
CA LEU A 249 -12.84 -0.63 9.66
C LEU A 249 -11.70 -0.24 10.60
N SER A 250 -11.51 1.05 10.87
CA SER A 250 -10.43 1.54 11.73
C SER A 250 -10.63 1.08 13.19
N PHE A 251 -11.88 1.07 13.67
CA PHE A 251 -12.22 0.55 15.00
C PHE A 251 -11.82 -0.92 15.13
N TYR A 252 -12.20 -1.77 14.18
CA TYR A 252 -11.83 -3.17 14.21
C TYR A 252 -10.32 -3.39 14.00
N SER A 253 -9.60 -2.47 13.34
CA SER A 253 -8.14 -2.56 13.18
C SER A 253 -7.36 -2.27 14.47
N LEU A 254 -7.96 -1.59 15.45
CA LEU A 254 -7.33 -1.32 16.75
C LEU A 254 -7.00 -2.63 17.50
N PHE A 255 -7.89 -3.62 17.44
CA PHE A 255 -7.72 -4.90 18.13
C PHE A 255 -6.49 -5.67 17.64
N PRO A 256 -6.37 -6.07 16.36
CA PRO A 256 -5.17 -6.76 15.89
C PRO A 256 -3.92 -5.88 15.99
N ALA A 257 -4.02 -4.54 15.87
CA ALA A 257 -2.85 -3.67 15.98
C ALA A 257 -2.30 -3.68 17.42
N PHE A 258 -3.19 -3.66 18.40
CA PHE A 258 -2.84 -3.77 19.80
C PHE A 258 -2.41 -5.20 20.18
N PHE A 259 -3.24 -6.21 19.94
CA PHE A 259 -2.97 -7.58 20.38
C PHE A 259 -1.83 -8.23 19.60
N LEU A 260 -1.90 -8.25 18.26
CA LEU A 260 -0.88 -8.93 17.45
C LEU A 260 0.41 -8.11 17.35
N GLY A 261 0.28 -6.79 17.24
CA GLY A 261 1.41 -5.87 17.13
C GLY A 261 2.03 -5.55 18.48
N VAL A 262 1.35 -4.71 19.26
CA VAL A 262 1.93 -4.13 20.48
C VAL A 262 2.16 -5.17 21.57
N TRP A 263 1.19 -6.05 21.82
CA TRP A 263 1.30 -7.04 22.89
C TRP A 263 2.12 -8.25 22.48
N LEU A 264 1.70 -9.00 21.45
CA LEU A 264 2.34 -10.29 21.13
C LEU A 264 3.72 -10.15 20.47
N LYS A 265 3.91 -9.16 19.59
CA LYS A 265 5.17 -9.04 18.84
C LYS A 265 6.23 -8.24 19.59
N ASP A 266 5.89 -7.04 20.05
CA ASP A 266 6.87 -6.11 20.64
C ASP A 266 6.65 -5.88 22.15
N GLY A 267 5.77 -6.64 22.81
CA GLY A 267 5.30 -6.34 24.18
C GLY A 267 6.40 -6.33 25.24
N GLU A 268 7.31 -7.30 25.21
CA GLU A 268 8.44 -7.37 26.16
C GLU A 268 9.38 -6.17 25.99
N ARG A 269 9.74 -5.85 24.73
CA ARG A 269 10.61 -4.71 24.41
C ARG A 269 9.93 -3.37 24.71
N ILE A 270 8.62 -3.26 24.51
CA ILE A 270 7.84 -2.08 24.87
C ILE A 270 7.75 -1.92 26.39
N ALA A 271 7.67 -3.01 27.15
CA ALA A 271 7.71 -2.96 28.61
C ALA A 271 9.08 -2.49 29.14
N GLU A 272 10.16 -2.87 28.45
CA GLU A 272 11.52 -2.48 28.79
C GLU A 272 11.86 -1.03 28.40
N PHE A 273 11.64 -0.66 27.13
CA PHE A 273 12.07 0.64 26.58
C PHE A 273 10.97 1.70 26.56
N GLY A 274 9.71 1.30 26.72
CA GLY A 274 8.54 2.16 26.64
C GLY A 274 7.91 2.24 25.25
N PHE A 275 6.63 2.63 25.21
CA PHE A 275 5.81 2.64 23.99
C PHE A 275 6.32 3.62 22.91
N PHE A 276 6.80 4.79 23.33
CA PHE A 276 7.28 5.86 22.43
C PHE A 276 8.80 5.84 22.25
N HIS A 277 9.45 4.71 22.56
CA HIS A 277 10.88 4.57 22.36
C HIS A 277 11.28 4.82 20.90
N GLY A 278 12.37 5.57 20.68
CA GLY A 278 12.86 5.90 19.35
C GLY A 278 11.98 6.85 18.51
N TYR A 279 10.92 7.44 19.09
CA TYR A 279 10.07 8.38 18.36
C TYR A 279 10.75 9.73 18.18
N ASN A 280 10.68 10.25 16.95
CA ASN A 280 11.15 11.58 16.59
C ASN A 280 10.21 12.20 15.53
N GLY A 281 10.54 13.40 15.04
CA GLY A 281 9.72 14.10 14.04
C GLY A 281 9.53 13.31 12.73
N VAL A 282 10.51 12.51 12.32
CA VAL A 282 10.43 11.68 11.11
C VAL A 282 9.42 10.55 11.30
N VAL A 283 9.44 9.87 12.45
CA VAL A 283 8.48 8.81 12.80
C VAL A 283 7.05 9.34 12.83
N TRP A 284 6.83 10.48 13.48
CA TRP A 284 5.51 11.13 13.49
C TRP A 284 5.06 11.54 12.09
N THR A 285 5.97 12.05 11.26
CA THR A 285 5.67 12.39 9.86
C THR A 285 5.25 11.15 9.07
N ALA A 286 5.94 10.02 9.22
CA ALA A 286 5.57 8.76 8.60
C ALA A 286 4.17 8.29 9.03
N ILE A 287 3.86 8.32 10.33
CA ILE A 287 2.56 7.92 10.88
C ILE A 287 1.43 8.80 10.33
N LEU A 288 1.64 10.13 10.29
CA LEU A 288 0.64 11.07 9.78
C LEU A 288 0.43 10.90 8.26
N LEU A 289 1.52 10.76 7.49
CA LEU A 289 1.44 10.50 6.05
C LEU A 289 0.70 9.19 5.75
N GLN A 290 0.88 8.16 6.58
CA GLN A 290 0.19 6.88 6.44
C GLN A 290 -1.31 7.02 6.76
N ALA A 291 -1.65 7.71 7.86
CA ALA A 291 -3.02 7.91 8.30
C ALA A 291 -3.82 8.73 7.29
N PHE A 292 -3.29 9.86 6.85
CA PHE A 292 -3.94 10.72 5.86
C PHE A 292 -3.91 10.11 4.45
N GLY A 293 -2.90 9.30 4.12
CA GLY A 293 -2.83 8.60 2.84
C GLY A 293 -4.07 7.76 2.54
N GLY A 294 -4.55 6.99 3.52
CA GLY A 294 -5.78 6.20 3.37
C GLY A 294 -7.02 7.06 3.08
N ILE A 295 -7.09 8.24 3.67
CA ILE A 295 -8.19 9.20 3.47
C ILE A 295 -8.07 9.88 2.10
N ILE A 296 -6.87 10.31 1.72
CA ILE A 296 -6.59 10.92 0.42
C ILE A 296 -6.94 9.95 -0.71
N VAL A 297 -6.62 8.66 -0.57
CA VAL A 297 -7.02 7.63 -1.55
C VAL A 297 -8.53 7.56 -1.71
N ALA A 298 -9.29 7.59 -0.60
CA ALA A 298 -10.76 7.60 -0.66
C ALA A 298 -11.32 8.86 -1.34
N LEU A 299 -10.73 10.03 -1.08
CA LEU A 299 -11.09 11.28 -1.75
C LEU A 299 -10.74 11.24 -3.24
N CYS A 300 -9.60 10.69 -3.62
CA CYS A 300 -9.21 10.54 -5.02
C CYS A 300 -10.16 9.63 -5.78
N VAL A 301 -10.63 8.53 -5.19
CA VAL A 301 -11.65 7.67 -5.82
C VAL A 301 -12.96 8.44 -6.04
N LYS A 302 -13.29 9.42 -5.19
CA LYS A 302 -14.50 10.22 -5.31
C LYS A 302 -14.39 11.32 -6.39
N PHE A 303 -13.20 11.90 -6.58
CA PHE A 303 -13.01 13.11 -7.39
C PHE A 303 -12.13 12.93 -8.64
N ALA A 304 -11.47 11.79 -8.79
CA ALA A 304 -10.58 11.50 -9.92
C ALA A 304 -10.85 10.11 -10.51
N ASP A 305 -10.75 10.02 -11.84
CA ASP A 305 -10.90 8.74 -12.54
C ASP A 305 -9.81 7.75 -12.14
N ASN A 306 -10.12 6.45 -12.20
CA ASN A 306 -9.16 5.38 -11.90
C ASN A 306 -7.88 5.45 -12.74
N ILE A 307 -7.97 5.98 -13.98
CA ILE A 307 -6.82 6.24 -14.86
C ILE A 307 -5.87 7.26 -14.22
N ALA A 308 -6.44 8.35 -13.70
CA ALA A 308 -5.66 9.46 -13.18
C ALA A 308 -4.95 9.07 -11.88
N LYS A 309 -5.63 8.31 -11.01
CA LYS A 309 -5.02 7.69 -9.82
C LYS A 309 -3.76 6.88 -10.17
N ASN A 310 -3.84 6.06 -11.22
CA ASN A 310 -2.72 5.22 -11.63
C ASN A 310 -1.59 6.05 -12.27
N PHE A 311 -1.91 7.13 -12.96
CA PHE A 311 -0.91 8.09 -13.42
C PHE A 311 -0.15 8.76 -12.25
N ALA A 312 -0.86 9.16 -11.19
CA ALA A 312 -0.24 9.68 -9.97
C ALA A 312 0.68 8.64 -9.30
N THR A 313 0.25 7.37 -9.27
CA THR A 313 1.09 6.25 -8.78
C THR A 313 2.34 6.06 -9.64
N SER A 314 2.21 6.08 -10.98
CA SER A 314 3.35 5.94 -11.90
C SER A 314 4.38 7.06 -11.72
N ILE A 315 3.93 8.31 -11.62
CA ILE A 315 4.85 9.43 -11.34
C ILE A 315 5.46 9.29 -9.95
N SER A 316 4.69 8.81 -8.97
CA SER A 316 5.22 8.59 -7.63
C SER A 316 6.38 7.58 -7.62
N ILE A 317 6.30 6.51 -8.42
CA ILE A 317 7.42 5.55 -8.61
C ILE A 317 8.66 6.27 -9.14
N LEU A 318 8.49 7.12 -10.16
CA LEU A 318 9.60 7.86 -10.76
C LEU A 318 10.22 8.86 -9.78
N VAL A 319 9.39 9.62 -9.06
CA VAL A 319 9.85 10.60 -8.06
C VAL A 319 10.62 9.91 -6.95
N SER A 320 10.11 8.79 -6.43
CA SER A 320 10.80 8.05 -5.38
C SER A 320 12.07 7.37 -5.87
N PHE A 321 12.11 6.90 -7.12
CA PHE A 321 13.34 6.40 -7.73
C PHE A 321 14.41 7.50 -7.78
N VAL A 322 14.10 8.67 -8.34
CA VAL A 322 15.02 9.81 -8.41
C VAL A 322 15.45 10.25 -7.01
N ALA A 323 14.52 10.33 -6.06
CA ALA A 323 14.82 10.65 -4.67
C ALA A 323 15.72 9.59 -4.03
N SER A 324 15.55 8.30 -4.34
CA SER A 324 16.39 7.23 -3.80
C SER A 324 17.82 7.29 -4.33
N VAL A 325 17.99 7.67 -5.60
CA VAL A 325 19.33 7.91 -6.18
C VAL A 325 20.04 9.06 -5.48
N TYR A 326 19.31 10.14 -5.14
CA TYR A 326 19.90 11.34 -4.55
C TYR A 326 20.09 11.27 -3.03
N PHE A 327 19.12 10.71 -2.30
CA PHE A 327 19.11 10.71 -0.82
C PHE A 327 19.58 9.40 -0.18
N PHE A 328 19.55 8.29 -0.91
CA PHE A 328 19.91 6.95 -0.40
C PHE A 328 21.02 6.29 -1.20
N ASP A 329 21.75 7.05 -2.03
CA ASP A 329 22.85 6.57 -2.89
C ASP A 329 22.50 5.30 -3.68
N PHE A 330 21.24 5.19 -4.13
CA PHE A 330 20.75 3.99 -4.82
C PHE A 330 21.49 3.75 -6.14
N VAL A 331 22.09 2.57 -6.27
CA VAL A 331 22.84 2.18 -7.47
C VAL A 331 21.87 1.81 -8.59
N VAL A 332 21.83 2.67 -9.61
CA VAL A 332 20.96 2.45 -10.78
C VAL A 332 21.50 1.33 -11.65
N THR A 333 20.73 0.25 -11.80
CA THR A 333 21.03 -0.84 -12.73
C THR A 333 20.16 -0.77 -13.98
N ALA A 334 20.65 -1.30 -15.10
CA ALA A 334 19.88 -1.37 -16.34
C ALA A 334 18.60 -2.22 -16.16
N ASN A 335 18.71 -3.34 -15.43
CA ASN A 335 17.57 -4.20 -15.09
C ASN A 335 16.50 -3.44 -14.31
N PHE A 336 16.90 -2.62 -13.33
CA PHE A 336 15.97 -1.78 -12.59
C PHE A 336 15.24 -0.79 -13.51
N VAL A 337 15.96 -0.07 -14.36
CA VAL A 337 15.36 0.96 -15.24
C VAL A 337 14.37 0.33 -16.23
N VAL A 338 14.75 -0.78 -16.87
CA VAL A 338 13.88 -1.49 -17.81
C VAL A 338 12.68 -2.10 -17.09
N GLY A 339 12.91 -2.79 -15.96
CA GLY A 339 11.85 -3.40 -15.16
C GLY A 339 10.85 -2.37 -14.62
N ALA A 340 11.33 -1.26 -14.05
CA ALA A 340 10.49 -0.17 -13.56
C ALA A 340 9.67 0.47 -14.69
N SER A 341 10.26 0.65 -15.88
CA SER A 341 9.55 1.16 -17.06
C SER A 341 8.42 0.23 -17.50
N ILE A 342 8.67 -1.09 -17.50
CA ILE A 342 7.64 -2.10 -17.79
C ILE A 342 6.53 -2.05 -16.73
N VAL A 343 6.86 -1.95 -15.44
CA VAL A 343 5.87 -1.86 -14.35
C VAL A 343 5.01 -0.61 -14.47
N ILE A 344 5.60 0.54 -14.78
CA ILE A 344 4.89 1.79 -15.01
C ILE A 344 3.91 1.64 -16.19
N PHE A 345 4.39 1.09 -17.32
CA PHE A 345 3.56 0.86 -18.49
C PHE A 345 2.42 -0.14 -18.24
N ALA A 346 2.72 -1.24 -17.54
CA ALA A 346 1.73 -2.24 -17.14
C ALA A 346 0.65 -1.64 -16.23
N THR A 347 1.05 -0.82 -15.26
CA THR A 347 0.12 -0.12 -14.35
C THR A 347 -0.82 0.81 -15.13
N TYR A 348 -0.29 1.52 -16.13
CA TYR A 348 -1.09 2.35 -17.03
C TYR A 348 -2.05 1.51 -17.90
N LEU A 349 -1.56 0.42 -18.50
CA LEU A 349 -2.37 -0.44 -19.37
C LEU A 349 -3.53 -1.10 -18.62
N TYR A 350 -3.32 -1.56 -17.39
CA TYR A 350 -4.37 -2.13 -16.53
C TYR A 350 -5.48 -1.12 -16.21
N ALA A 351 -5.12 0.17 -16.14
CA ALA A 351 -6.02 1.26 -15.79
C ALA A 351 -6.96 1.70 -16.93
N LYS A 352 -6.59 1.39 -18.18
CA LYS A 352 -7.29 1.89 -19.36
C LYS A 352 -8.69 1.28 -19.44
N PRO A 353 -9.76 2.08 -19.61
CA PRO A 353 -11.10 1.56 -19.85
C PRO A 353 -11.11 0.78 -21.16
N ASP A 354 -11.81 -0.34 -21.20
CA ASP A 354 -11.96 -1.11 -22.42
C ASP A 354 -12.77 -0.32 -23.44
N GLY A 355 -12.09 0.18 -24.48
CA GLY A 355 -12.73 0.77 -25.64
C GLY A 355 -13.36 -0.33 -26.48
N GLY A 356 -14.55 -0.81 -26.13
CA GLY A 356 -15.35 -1.65 -27.02
C GLY A 356 -16.26 -2.69 -26.36
N SER A 357 -17.38 -2.24 -25.78
CA SER A 357 -18.72 -2.83 -25.99
C SER A 357 -19.78 -2.01 -25.24
N GLY A 358 -20.39 -1.07 -25.96
CA GLY A 358 -21.68 -0.53 -25.53
C GLY A 358 -22.75 -1.61 -25.65
N SER A 359 -23.19 -2.17 -24.53
CA SER A 359 -24.62 -2.22 -24.16
C SER A 359 -24.78 -2.73 -22.71
N GLY A 360 -25.54 -1.98 -21.92
CA GLY A 360 -26.29 -2.51 -20.78
C GLY A 360 -25.54 -2.82 -19.49
N SER A 361 -25.04 -1.81 -18.79
CA SER A 361 -25.35 -1.57 -17.36
C SER A 361 -24.61 -0.32 -16.91
N ALA A 362 -25.13 0.85 -17.30
CA ALA A 362 -24.61 2.10 -16.79
C ALA A 362 -24.90 2.18 -15.29
N ASP A 363 -23.84 2.37 -14.52
CA ASP A 363 -23.86 3.05 -13.22
C ASP A 363 -24.84 4.24 -13.30
N LYS A 364 -26.04 4.05 -12.75
CA LYS A 364 -26.89 5.18 -12.40
C LYS A 364 -26.29 5.77 -11.13
N PRO A 365 -26.03 7.08 -11.06
CA PRO A 365 -25.83 7.74 -9.79
C PRO A 365 -27.06 7.46 -8.92
N LEU A 366 -26.83 6.96 -7.70
CA LEU A 366 -27.86 6.81 -6.69
C LEU A 366 -28.37 8.21 -6.32
N LEU A 367 -29.32 8.73 -7.09
CA LEU A 367 -30.19 9.78 -6.62
C LEU A 367 -31.06 9.18 -5.50
N PRO A 368 -31.28 9.90 -4.39
CA PRO A 368 -32.24 9.48 -3.38
C PRO A 368 -33.60 9.26 -4.05
N ARG A 369 -34.24 8.10 -3.80
CA ARG A 369 -35.64 7.90 -4.18
C ARG A 369 -36.46 8.99 -3.49
N THR A 370 -36.91 9.99 -4.24
CA THR A 370 -38.04 10.81 -3.83
C THR A 370 -39.25 9.89 -3.78
N MET A 371 -39.81 9.71 -2.59
CA MET A 371 -41.06 9.00 -2.36
C MET A 371 -42.12 9.60 -3.28
N SER A 372 -42.69 8.79 -4.17
CA SER A 372 -43.81 9.26 -5.00
C SER A 372 -45.07 9.28 -4.13
N PRO A 373 -46.01 10.23 -4.34
CA PRO A 373 -47.21 10.37 -3.51
C PRO A 373 -48.22 9.19 -3.58
N ASP A 374 -47.89 8.11 -4.28
CA ASP A 374 -48.85 7.03 -4.63
C ASP A 374 -48.77 5.79 -3.71
N ASP A 375 -47.87 5.80 -2.70
CA ASP A 375 -47.67 4.67 -1.79
C ASP A 375 -48.51 4.73 -0.49
N THR A 376 -49.44 5.69 -0.37
CA THR A 376 -50.25 5.85 0.85
C THR A 376 -51.54 5.04 0.93
N ASP A 377 -51.96 4.31 -0.11
CA ASP A 377 -53.37 3.84 -0.19
C ASP A 377 -53.57 2.31 -0.11
N LYS A 378 -52.64 1.56 0.50
CA LYS A 378 -52.82 0.12 0.72
C LYS A 378 -52.38 -0.36 2.10
N ARG A 379 -52.98 0.22 3.14
CA ARG A 379 -53.19 -0.45 4.44
C ARG A 379 -54.47 0.10 5.07
N GLU A 380 -55.59 -0.54 4.75
CA GLU A 380 -56.73 -0.68 5.64
C GLU A 380 -57.02 -2.16 5.84
#